data_AF-A0A254RTS7-F1
#
_entry.id   AF-A0A254RTS7-F1
#
_cell.length_a   1.000
_cell.length_b   1.000
_cell.length_c   1.000
_cell.angle_alpha   90.00
_cell.angle_beta   90.00
_cell.angle_gamma   90.00
#
_symmetry.space_group_name_H-M   'P 1'
#
loop_
_entity.id
_entity.type
_entity.pdbx_description
1 polymer ?
#
loop_
_entity_poly.entity_id
_entity_poly.type
_entity_poly.pdbx_seq_one_letter_code
_entity_poly.pdbx_strand_id
1 'polypeptide(L)'
;MVDDRYMVYKEMEKAYRAAEEEYLNLLFNIERMPEEEELWIMKRDKMLELMQLKELMLNARAELDQAMQEWERHMLDLQAEQKKAQVKPYNPNFTGKDGQRTSPGQLLPGEVKPKQKYGEL
;
A
#
# COMPACT_ATOMS: atom_id res chain seq x y z
N MET A 1 -0.03 -5.05 5.27
CA MET A 1 -0.87 -4.85 4.06
C MET A 1 -0.04 -4.86 2.77
N VAL A 2 0.88 -3.92 2.55
CA VAL A 2 1.78 -3.95 1.38
C VAL A 2 3.03 -4.79 1.66
N ASP A 3 3.65 -4.62 2.84
CA ASP A 3 4.85 -5.36 3.23
C ASP A 3 4.61 -6.88 3.27
N ASP A 4 3.46 -7.32 3.81
CA ASP A 4 3.10 -8.75 3.82
C ASP A 4 3.00 -9.31 2.40
N ARG A 5 2.36 -8.58 1.47
CA ARG A 5 2.22 -8.97 0.06
C ARG A 5 3.57 -8.97 -0.65
N TYR A 6 4.46 -8.03 -0.29
CA TYR A 6 5.82 -8.00 -0.80
C TYR A 6 6.61 -9.24 -0.36
N MET A 7 6.49 -9.64 0.91
CA MET A 7 7.14 -10.85 1.41
C MET A 7 6.64 -12.10 0.69
N VAL A 8 5.32 -12.23 0.49
CA VAL A 8 4.73 -13.35 -0.27
C VAL A 8 5.27 -13.38 -1.70
N TYR A 9 5.29 -12.25 -2.40
CA TYR A 9 5.86 -12.17 -3.74
C TYR A 9 7.34 -12.59 -3.76
N LYS A 10 8.13 -12.16 -2.77
CA LYS A 10 9.54 -12.52 -2.65
C LYS A 10 9.78 -14.00 -2.41
N GLU A 11 8.96 -14.63 -1.59
CA GLU A 11 9.02 -16.08 -1.37
C GLU A 11 8.68 -16.86 -2.63
N MET A 12 7.63 -16.45 -3.35
CA MET A 12 7.24 -17.08 -4.63
C MET A 12 8.30 -16.88 -5.72
N GLU A 13 8.88 -15.68 -5.84
CA GLU A 13 10.00 -15.41 -6.75
C GLU A 13 11.19 -16.34 -6.45
N LYS A 14 11.53 -16.50 -5.17
CA LYS A 14 12.64 -17.37 -4.74
C LYS A 14 12.36 -18.83 -5.06
N ALA A 15 11.15 -19.32 -4.79
CA ALA A 15 10.75 -20.69 -5.11
C ALA A 15 10.81 -20.96 -6.62
N TYR A 16 10.28 -20.03 -7.44
CA TYR A 16 10.35 -20.12 -8.89
C TYR A 16 11.80 -20.20 -9.39
N ARG A 17 12.69 -19.33 -8.91
CA ARG A 17 14.12 -19.34 -9.33
C ARG A 17 14.84 -20.63 -8.95
N ALA A 18 14.57 -21.18 -7.77
CA ALA A 18 15.16 -22.44 -7.34
C ALA A 18 14.72 -23.61 -8.25
N ALA A 19 13.43 -23.69 -8.57
CA ALA A 19 12.90 -24.68 -9.50
C ALA A 19 13.46 -24.50 -10.93
N GLU A 20 13.69 -23.25 -11.36
CA GLU A 20 14.26 -22.94 -12.68
C GLU A 20 15.71 -23.42 -12.77
N GLU A 21 16.50 -23.23 -11.72
CA GLU A 21 17.86 -23.75 -11.64
C GLU A 21 17.90 -25.29 -11.68
N GLU A 22 17.03 -25.96 -10.94
CA GLU A 22 16.90 -27.42 -10.98
C GLU A 22 16.51 -27.92 -12.38
N TYR A 23 15.57 -27.25 -13.04
CA TYR A 23 15.15 -27.58 -14.41
C TYR A 23 16.30 -27.40 -15.41
N LEU A 24 17.07 -26.31 -15.30
CA LEU A 24 18.25 -26.10 -16.16
C LEU A 24 19.30 -27.20 -15.96
N ASN A 25 19.57 -27.59 -14.71
CA ASN A 25 20.48 -28.69 -14.41
C ASN A 25 19.98 -30.01 -15.01
N LEU A 26 18.68 -30.26 -14.97
CA LEU A 26 18.08 -31.43 -15.61
C LEU A 26 18.27 -31.42 -17.13
N LEU A 27 18.11 -30.27 -17.79
CA LEU A 27 18.37 -30.15 -19.23
C LEU A 27 19.82 -30.47 -19.58
N PHE A 28 20.78 -30.01 -18.78
CA PHE A 28 22.19 -30.36 -18.95
C PHE A 28 22.47 -31.86 -18.77
N ASN A 29 21.74 -32.52 -17.87
CA ASN A 29 21.88 -33.97 -17.67
C ASN A 29 21.30 -34.75 -18.85
N ILE A 30 20.15 -34.33 -19.37
CA ILE A 30 19.52 -34.92 -20.58
C ILE A 30 20.43 -34.77 -21.80
N GLU A 31 21.08 -33.62 -21.97
CA GLU A 31 22.02 -33.43 -23.08
C GLU A 31 23.19 -34.43 -23.04
N ARG A 32 23.63 -34.81 -21.83
CA ARG A 32 24.73 -35.76 -21.63
C ARG A 32 24.30 -37.23 -21.70
N MET A 33 23.05 -37.53 -21.32
CA MET A 33 22.50 -38.90 -21.26
C MET A 33 21.07 -38.92 -21.84
N PRO A 34 20.91 -38.68 -23.16
CA PRO A 34 19.59 -38.55 -23.78
C PRO A 34 18.77 -39.84 -23.81
N GLU A 35 19.43 -41.00 -23.69
CA GLU A 35 18.82 -42.33 -23.64
C GLU A 35 18.08 -42.64 -22.33
N GLU A 36 18.34 -41.88 -21.26
CA GLU A 36 17.73 -42.10 -19.95
C GLU A 36 16.28 -41.55 -19.93
N GLU A 37 15.31 -42.44 -20.11
CA GLU A 37 13.88 -42.10 -20.17
C GLU A 37 13.38 -41.42 -18.88
N GLU A 38 13.93 -41.77 -17.72
CA GLU A 38 13.59 -41.17 -16.43
C GLU A 38 13.83 -39.66 -16.43
N LEU A 39 14.90 -39.18 -17.06
CA LEU A 39 15.21 -37.74 -17.13
C LEU A 39 14.14 -36.99 -17.94
N TRP A 40 13.59 -37.60 -18.97
CA TRP A 40 12.52 -37.01 -19.79
C TRP A 40 11.19 -36.94 -19.06
N ILE A 41 10.88 -37.94 -18.23
CA ILE A 41 9.71 -37.91 -17.34
C ILE A 41 9.87 -36.78 -16.32
N MET A 42 11.02 -36.73 -15.64
CA MET A 42 11.32 -35.66 -14.68
C MET A 42 11.25 -34.28 -15.33
N LYS A 43 11.66 -34.14 -16.60
CA LYS A 43 11.59 -32.87 -17.33
C LYS A 43 10.16 -32.40 -17.50
N ARG A 44 9.25 -33.32 -17.84
CA ARG A 44 7.82 -32.99 -17.98
C ARG A 44 7.24 -32.53 -16.65
N ASP A 45 7.52 -33.24 -15.58
CA ASP A 45 7.00 -32.92 -14.25
C ASP A 45 7.55 -31.59 -13.74
N LYS A 46 8.85 -31.35 -13.88
CA LYS A 46 9.49 -30.07 -13.55
C LYS A 46 8.96 -28.91 -14.38
N MET A 47 8.64 -29.14 -15.66
CA MET A 47 8.03 -28.11 -16.50
C MET A 47 6.62 -27.73 -16.00
N LEU A 48 5.82 -28.70 -15.55
CA LEU A 48 4.51 -28.43 -14.95
C LEU A 48 4.64 -27.67 -13.63
N GLU A 49 5.58 -28.07 -12.77
CA GLU A 49 5.90 -27.37 -11.52
C GLU A 49 6.30 -25.91 -11.79
N LEU A 50 7.18 -25.67 -12.76
CA LEU A 50 7.59 -24.33 -13.16
C LEU A 50 6.44 -23.46 -13.66
N MET A 51 5.53 -24.02 -14.45
CA MET A 51 4.34 -23.31 -14.90
C MET A 51 3.45 -22.90 -13.72
N GLN A 52 3.22 -23.80 -12.77
CA GLN A 52 2.44 -23.52 -11.57
C GLN A 52 3.10 -22.44 -10.70
N LEU A 53 4.40 -22.54 -10.44
CA LEU A 53 5.14 -21.54 -9.66
C LEU A 53 5.15 -20.17 -10.35
N LYS A 54 5.26 -20.15 -11.68
CA LYS A 54 5.16 -18.90 -12.46
C LYS A 54 3.80 -18.24 -12.27
N GLU A 55 2.71 -19.00 -12.36
CA GLU A 55 1.35 -18.47 -12.14
C GLU A 55 1.19 -17.93 -10.72
N LEU A 56 1.64 -18.66 -9.70
CA LEU A 56 1.61 -18.21 -8.31
C LEU A 56 2.42 -16.93 -8.10
N MET A 57 3.62 -16.84 -8.67
CA MET A 57 4.46 -15.65 -8.58
C MET A 57 3.81 -14.44 -9.26
N LEU A 58 3.22 -14.63 -10.45
CA LEU A 58 2.53 -13.55 -11.17
C LEU A 58 1.28 -13.08 -10.43
N ASN A 59 0.52 -13.99 -9.83
CA ASN A 59 -0.62 -13.65 -8.98
C ASN A 59 -0.19 -12.86 -7.74
N ALA A 60 0.85 -13.33 -7.03
CA ALA A 60 1.40 -12.61 -5.88
C ALA A 60 1.90 -11.21 -6.27
N ARG A 61 2.47 -11.06 -7.48
CA ARG A 61 2.88 -9.75 -7.98
C ARG A 61 1.68 -8.85 -8.25
N ALA A 62 0.62 -9.35 -8.87
CA ALA A 62 -0.59 -8.59 -9.14
C ALA A 62 -1.25 -8.12 -7.83
N GLU A 63 -1.30 -8.98 -6.80
CA GLU A 63 -1.79 -8.59 -5.48
C GLU A 63 -0.94 -7.50 -4.82
N LEU A 64 0.38 -7.57 -4.95
CA LEU A 64 1.27 -6.51 -4.47
C LEU A 64 1.03 -5.19 -5.20
N ASP A 65 0.93 -5.22 -6.52
CA ASP A 65 0.69 -4.03 -7.34
C ASP A 65 -0.67 -3.39 -6.98
N GLN A 66 -1.70 -4.20 -6.74
CA GLN A 66 -3.00 -3.72 -6.25
C GLN A 66 -2.87 -3.08 -4.86
N ALA A 67 -2.20 -3.74 -3.91
CA ALA A 67 -2.02 -3.21 -2.56
C ALA A 67 -1.25 -1.88 -2.55
N MET A 68 -0.25 -1.72 -3.43
CA MET A 68 0.48 -0.46 -3.60
C MET A 68 -0.45 0.65 -4.12
N GLN A 69 -1.25 0.37 -5.15
CA GLN A 69 -2.20 1.36 -5.69
C GLN A 69 -3.24 1.80 -4.65
N GLU A 70 -3.76 0.87 -3.86
CA GLU A 70 -4.70 1.17 -2.77
C GLU A 70 -4.04 2.05 -1.70
N TRP A 71 -2.79 1.74 -1.33
CA TRP A 71 -2.02 2.54 -0.38
C TRP A 71 -1.75 3.96 -0.90
N GLU A 72 -1.35 4.10 -2.17
CA GLU A 72 -1.16 5.41 -2.81
C GLU A 72 -2.45 6.24 -2.82
N ARG A 73 -3.59 5.62 -3.16
CA ARG A 73 -4.89 6.29 -3.12
C ARG A 73 -5.24 6.77 -1.71
N HIS A 74 -5.06 5.91 -0.72
CA HIS A 74 -5.32 6.26 0.67
C HIS A 74 -4.45 7.44 1.14
N MET A 75 -3.18 7.49 0.73
CA MET A 75 -2.29 8.62 1.03
C MET A 75 -2.77 9.94 0.40
N LEU A 76 -3.30 9.90 -0.83
CA LEU A 76 -3.87 11.08 -1.48
C LEU A 76 -5.15 11.57 -0.78
N ASP A 77 -6.01 10.65 -0.36
CA ASP A 77 -7.24 10.96 0.37
C ASP A 77 -6.92 11.63 1.71
N LEU A 78 -5.97 11.09 2.48
CA LEU A 78 -5.49 11.71 3.72
C LEU A 78 -4.92 13.12 3.50
N GLN A 79 -4.15 13.34 2.43
CA GLN A 79 -3.65 14.68 2.09
C GLN A 79 -4.80 15.64 1.73
N ALA A 80 -5.82 15.17 1.01
CA ALA A 80 -6.98 15.98 0.67
C ALA A 80 -7.80 16.35 1.92
N GLU A 81 -7.98 15.42 2.85
CA GLU A 81 -8.61 15.67 4.14
C GLU A 81 -7.84 16.69 4.98
N GLN A 82 -6.51 16.56 5.06
CA GLN A 82 -5.68 17.55 5.74
C GLN A 82 -5.82 18.96 5.14
N LYS A 83 -5.83 19.07 3.80
CA LYS A 83 -6.05 20.36 3.13
C LYS A 83 -7.43 20.94 3.44
N LYS A 84 -8.49 20.12 3.41
CA LYS A 84 -9.84 20.56 3.78
C LYS A 84 -9.92 21.02 5.24
N ALA A 85 -9.25 20.31 6.16
CA ALA A 85 -9.20 20.68 7.57
C ALA A 85 -8.46 22.01 7.83
N GLN A 86 -7.50 22.39 6.98
CA GLN A 86 -6.76 23.65 7.11
C GLN A 86 -7.46 24.87 6.48
N VAL A 87 -8.45 24.67 5.61
CA VAL A 87 -9.24 25.78 5.06
C VAL A 87 -10.26 26.22 6.11
N LYS A 88 -9.96 27.33 6.81
CA LYS A 88 -10.96 28.00 7.65
C LYS A 88 -12.15 28.40 6.76
N PRO A 89 -13.40 28.15 7.18
CA PRO A 89 -14.57 28.56 6.40
C PRO A 89 -14.55 30.08 6.24
N TYR A 90 -14.22 30.55 5.04
CA TYR A 90 -14.32 31.96 4.70
C TYR A 90 -15.80 32.30 4.62
N ASN A 91 -16.30 33.02 5.62
CA ASN A 91 -17.67 33.48 5.65
C ASN A 91 -17.74 34.89 5.01
N PRO A 92 -18.36 35.04 3.83
CA PRO A 92 -18.39 36.30 3.09
C PRO A 92 -19.16 37.44 3.79
N ASN A 93 -19.91 37.14 4.86
CA ASN A 93 -20.63 38.14 5.65
C ASN A 93 -19.77 38.80 6.74
N PHE A 94 -18.54 38.34 6.97
CA PHE A 94 -17.64 38.96 7.95
C PHE A 94 -16.59 39.84 7.23
N THR A 95 -16.79 41.16 7.25
CA THR A 95 -15.83 42.15 6.76
C THR A 95 -15.14 42.86 7.93
N GLY A 96 -13.86 43.22 7.79
CA GLY A 96 -13.09 43.90 8.85
C GLY A 96 -12.69 43.01 10.04
N LYS A 97 -12.64 43.56 11.26
CA LYS A 97 -12.20 42.85 12.50
C LYS A 97 -13.05 41.61 12.81
N ASP A 98 -14.28 41.55 12.32
CA ASP A 98 -15.17 40.40 12.54
C ASP A 98 -14.80 39.19 11.66
N GLY A 99 -13.96 39.35 10.63
CA GLY A 99 -13.39 38.26 9.85
C GLY A 99 -12.43 37.35 10.62
N GLN A 100 -12.02 37.74 11.84
CA GLN A 100 -11.25 36.90 12.75
C GLN A 100 -12.13 35.96 13.60
N ARG A 101 -13.47 36.12 13.56
CA ARG A 101 -14.40 35.27 14.31
C ARG A 101 -14.59 33.96 13.55
N THR A 102 -14.35 32.82 14.22
CA THR A 102 -14.52 31.49 13.61
C THR A 102 -15.96 30.95 13.73
N SER A 103 -16.82 31.60 14.51
CA SER A 103 -18.26 31.29 14.59
C SER A 103 -19.10 32.52 14.99
N PRO A 104 -20.41 32.56 14.62
CA PRO A 104 -21.32 33.61 15.07
C PRO A 104 -21.41 33.64 16.60
N GLY A 105 -21.12 34.79 17.21
CA GLY A 105 -21.16 35.00 18.67
C GLY A 105 -19.82 34.82 19.39
N GLN A 106 -18.74 34.43 18.69
CA GLN A 106 -17.41 34.40 19.30
C GLN A 106 -16.90 35.82 19.56
N LEU A 107 -16.63 36.13 20.83
CA LEU A 107 -16.03 37.40 21.25
C LEU A 107 -14.55 37.44 20.81
N LEU A 108 -14.12 38.58 20.28
CA LEU A 108 -12.71 38.77 19.90
C LEU A 108 -11.81 38.87 21.13
N PRO A 109 -10.50 38.53 21.03
CA PRO A 109 -9.54 38.76 22.10
C PRO A 109 -9.47 40.26 22.42
N GLY A 110 -10.10 40.67 23.52
CA GLY A 110 -10.30 42.07 23.91
C GLY A 110 -11.75 42.48 24.19
N GLU A 111 -12.74 41.73 23.68
CA GLU A 111 -14.17 41.91 24.00
C GLU A 111 -14.63 41.05 25.20
N VAL A 112 -13.74 40.18 25.71
CA VAL A 112 -13.99 39.38 26.90
C VAL A 112 -13.92 40.31 28.12
N LYS A 113 -15.08 40.73 28.63
CA LYS A 113 -15.15 41.41 29.93
C LYS A 113 -14.59 40.46 30.99
N PRO A 114 -13.62 40.88 31.84
CA PRO A 114 -13.17 40.05 32.94
C PRO A 114 -14.38 39.72 33.81
N LYS A 115 -14.59 38.42 34.10
CA LYS A 115 -15.67 37.98 34.98
C LYS A 115 -15.54 38.73 36.31
N GLN A 116 -16.45 39.66 36.57
CA GLN A 116 -16.67 40.15 37.92
C GLN A 116 -17.06 38.94 38.76
N LYS A 117 -16.16 38.50 39.65
CA LYS A 117 -16.48 37.53 40.68
C LYS A 117 -17.54 38.16 41.58
N TYR A 118 -18.80 37.79 41.40
CA TYR A 118 -19.83 38.08 42.38
C TYR A 118 -19.79 36.99 43.46
N GLY A 119 -19.50 37.41 44.70
CA GLY A 119 -19.94 36.75 45.93
C GLY A 119 -18.99 35.70 46.53
N GLU A 120 -18.12 36.13 47.43
CA GLU A 120 -17.86 35.39 48.67
C GLU A 120 -18.26 36.33 49.82
N LEU A 121 -19.20 35.86 50.64
CA LEU A 121 -19.69 36.48 51.88
C LEU A 121 -18.60 36.42 52.95
#